data_AF-A0A7C6NLB7-F1
#
_entry.id   AF-A0A7C6NLB7-F1
#
_cell.length_a   1.000
_cell.length_b   1.000
_cell.length_c   1.000
_cell.angle_alpha   90.00
_cell.angle_beta   90.00
_cell.angle_gamma   90.00
#
_symmetry.space_group_name_H-M   'P 1'
#
loop_
_entity.id
_entity.type
_entity.pdbx_description
1 polymer ?
#
loop_
_entity_poly.entity_id
_entity_poly.type
_entity_poly.pdbx_seq_one_letter_code
_entity_poly.pdbx_strand_id
1 'polypeptide(L)'
;MQLQFQLVRANGGSESIQTQVQQCIVAGWAGRDIDAIEHHILELAELGVPRPSDVPLYYRIATNQLVQSPTVQVVGPHSSGEAEVLVFNHGDELCVSLASDHTDRALEAQ
;
A
#
# COMPACT_ATOMS: atom_id res chain seq x y z
N MET A 1 10.53 -10.66 5.17
CA MET A 1 9.21 -11.18 5.53
C MET A 1 8.81 -12.25 4.52
N GLN A 2 8.35 -13.43 4.97
CA GLN A 2 7.84 -14.47 4.06
C GLN A 2 6.32 -14.35 3.97
N LEU A 3 5.78 -14.27 2.76
CA LEU A 3 4.34 -14.19 2.49
C LEU A 3 3.92 -15.36 1.61
N GLN A 4 2.66 -15.76 1.71
CA GLN A 4 2.05 -16.83 0.92
C GLN A 4 0.89 -16.29 0.10
N PHE A 5 0.84 -16.62 -1.19
CA PHE A 5 -0.24 -16.20 -2.09
C PHE A 5 -0.76 -17.38 -2.89
N GLN A 6 -2.01 -17.28 -3.33
CA GLN A 6 -2.53 -18.11 -4.41
C GLN A 6 -2.33 -17.38 -5.73
N LEU A 7 -1.40 -17.84 -6.54
CA LEU A 7 -1.14 -17.28 -7.87
C LEU A 7 -2.16 -17.83 -8.86
N VAL A 8 -3.03 -16.98 -9.37
CA VAL A 8 -4.05 -17.33 -10.37
C VAL A 8 -3.51 -17.01 -11.75
N ARG A 9 -3.54 -18.01 -12.64
CA ARG A 9 -3.07 -17.90 -14.03
C ARG A 9 -4.26 -17.67 -14.96
N ALA A 10 -4.02 -17.00 -16.09
CA ALA A 10 -5.07 -16.70 -17.08
C ALA A 10 -5.72 -17.95 -17.69
N ASN A 11 -5.02 -19.10 -17.68
CA ASN A 11 -5.55 -20.38 -18.13
C ASN A 11 -6.46 -21.08 -17.09
N GLY A 12 -6.77 -20.43 -15.97
CA GLY A 12 -7.58 -20.98 -14.88
C GLY A 12 -6.81 -21.87 -13.91
N GLY A 13 -5.52 -22.11 -14.14
CA GLY A 13 -4.65 -22.77 -13.17
C GLY A 13 -4.40 -21.88 -11.96
N SER A 14 -4.18 -22.49 -10.80
CA SER A 14 -3.70 -21.74 -9.64
C SER A 14 -2.74 -22.58 -8.81
N GLU A 15 -1.76 -21.90 -8.23
CA GLU A 15 -0.71 -22.53 -7.42
C GLU A 15 -0.41 -21.71 -6.18
N SER A 16 -0.08 -22.38 -5.07
CA SER A 16 0.37 -21.71 -3.86
C SER A 16 1.83 -21.34 -4.01
N ILE A 17 2.15 -20.06 -3.88
CA ILE A 17 3.52 -19.53 -3.94
C ILE A 17 3.93 -18.95 -2.59
N GLN A 18 5.25 -18.99 -2.33
CA GLN A 18 5.87 -18.27 -1.22
C GLN A 18 6.83 -17.22 -1.78
N THR A 19 6.74 -15.99 -1.26
CA THR A 19 7.61 -14.88 -1.65
C THR A 19 8.32 -14.31 -0.43
N GLN A 20 9.63 -14.11 -0.56
CA GLN A 20 10.43 -13.42 0.43
C GLN A 20 10.53 -11.94 0.10
N VAL A 21 9.87 -11.10 0.90
CA VAL A 21 9.93 -9.65 0.78
C VAL A 21 11.08 -9.10 1.64
N GLN A 22 12.02 -8.41 1.00
CA GLN A 22 13.16 -7.76 1.67
C GLN A 22 12.99 -6.25 1.84
N GLN A 23 12.13 -5.63 1.02
CA GLN A 23 11.84 -4.21 1.05
C GLN A 23 10.35 -4.00 0.83
N CYS A 24 9.77 -3.06 1.57
CA CYS A 24 8.38 -2.65 1.40
C CYS A 24 8.37 -1.14 1.15
N ILE A 25 7.77 -0.74 0.04
CA ILE A 25 7.70 0.65 -0.42
C ILE A 25 6.23 0.97 -0.61
N VAL A 26 5.78 2.08 -0.02
CA VAL A 26 4.46 2.64 -0.26
C VAL A 26 4.60 3.80 -1.25
N ALA A 27 3.64 3.90 -2.16
CA ALA A 27 3.58 4.93 -3.20
C ALA A 27 2.37 5.83 -2.95
N GLY A 28 2.56 6.87 -2.15
CA GLY A 28 1.53 7.88 -1.91
C GLY A 28 1.31 8.75 -3.15
N TRP A 29 0.08 9.23 -3.35
CA TRP A 29 -0.28 10.09 -4.47
C TRP A 29 0.02 9.48 -5.85
N ALA A 30 0.04 8.15 -5.96
CA ALA A 30 0.40 7.40 -7.17
C ALA A 30 -0.75 7.27 -8.19
N GLY A 31 -1.52 8.34 -8.38
CA GLY A 31 -2.62 8.39 -9.34
C GLY A 31 -2.14 8.57 -10.78
N ARG A 32 -2.90 8.02 -11.74
CA ARG A 32 -2.67 8.27 -13.18
C ARG A 32 -3.16 9.64 -13.64
N ASP A 33 -4.23 10.12 -13.01
CA ASP A 33 -4.86 11.40 -13.33
C ASP A 33 -4.22 12.50 -12.49
N ILE A 34 -3.28 13.22 -13.11
CA ILE A 34 -2.51 14.27 -12.44
C ILE A 34 -3.42 15.44 -12.05
N ASP A 35 -4.43 15.76 -12.88
CA ASP A 35 -5.35 16.86 -12.59
C ASP A 35 -6.25 16.53 -11.40
N ALA A 36 -6.70 15.28 -11.29
CA ALA A 36 -7.45 14.82 -10.11
C ALA A 36 -6.61 14.82 -8.84
N ILE A 37 -5.33 14.43 -8.92
CA ILE A 37 -4.40 14.50 -7.79
C ILE A 37 -4.18 15.95 -7.35
N GLU A 38 -3.93 16.85 -8.31
CA GLU A 38 -3.72 18.26 -8.02
C GLU A 38 -4.96 18.90 -7.40
N HIS A 39 -6.15 18.59 -7.93
CA HIS A 39 -7.42 19.03 -7.34
C HIS A 39 -7.54 18.60 -5.88
N HIS A 40 -7.25 17.33 -5.59
CA HIS A 40 -7.33 16.80 -4.23
C HIS A 40 -6.30 17.44 -3.28
N ILE A 41 -5.08 17.71 -3.78
CA ILE A 41 -4.07 18.46 -3.02
C ILE A 41 -4.59 19.85 -2.65
N LEU A 42 -5.27 20.55 -3.58
CA LEU A 42 -5.83 21.88 -3.32
C LEU A 42 -6.99 21.83 -2.30
N GLU A 43 -7.89 20.85 -2.41
CA GLU A 43 -8.95 20.61 -1.41
C GLU A 43 -8.37 20.43 0.00
N LEU A 44 -7.32 19.61 0.13
CA LEU A 44 -6.65 19.34 1.40
C LEU A 44 -5.87 20.56 1.93
N ALA A 45 -5.28 21.36 1.05
CA ALA A 45 -4.62 22.61 1.41
C ALA A 45 -5.59 23.63 2.02
N GLU A 46 -6.84 23.71 1.51
CA GLU A 46 -7.90 24.53 2.11
C GLU A 46 -8.25 24.09 3.54
N LEU A 47 -8.07 22.81 3.86
CA LEU A 47 -8.23 22.24 5.21
C LEU A 47 -6.97 22.36 6.08
N GLY A 48 -5.89 22.99 5.58
CA GLY A 48 -4.64 23.19 6.29
C GLY A 48 -3.67 22.01 6.24
N VAL A 49 -3.94 21.00 5.41
CA VAL A 49 -3.02 19.87 5.20
C VAL A 49 -1.90 20.31 4.24
N PRO A 50 -0.61 20.11 4.59
CA PRO A 50 0.49 20.51 3.72
C PRO A 50 0.53 19.69 2.43
N ARG A 51 0.96 20.32 1.34
CA ARG A 51 1.22 19.65 0.06
C ARG A 51 2.28 18.55 0.23
N PRO A 52 2.17 17.39 -0.45
CA PRO A 52 3.26 16.42 -0.48
C PRO A 52 4.53 17.00 -1.11
N SER A 53 5.69 16.50 -0.68
CA SER A 53 6.99 16.94 -1.22
C SER A 53 7.22 16.52 -2.67
N ASP A 54 6.61 15.41 -3.09
CA ASP A 54 6.68 14.85 -4.44
C ASP A 54 5.35 14.18 -4.82
N VAL A 55 5.09 14.08 -6.12
CA VAL A 55 3.95 13.35 -6.67
C VAL A 55 4.46 12.48 -7.83
N PRO A 56 4.47 11.14 -7.70
CA PRO A 56 4.16 10.35 -6.50
C PRO A 56 5.25 10.46 -5.41
N LEU A 57 4.84 10.23 -4.16
CA LEU A 57 5.73 10.16 -3.00
C LEU A 57 6.04 8.70 -2.64
N TYR A 58 7.31 8.31 -2.70
CA TYR A 58 7.74 6.96 -2.32
C TYR A 58 8.46 6.95 -0.98
N TYR A 59 7.99 6.12 -0.05
CA TYR A 59 8.65 5.92 1.24
C TYR A 59 8.74 4.44 1.62
N ARG A 60 9.78 4.10 2.36
CA ARG A 60 10.03 2.72 2.82
C ARG A 60 9.40 2.51 4.17
N ILE A 61 8.74 1.37 4.33
CA ILE A 61 8.27 0.88 5.63
C ILE A 61 8.99 -0.42 6.00
N ALA A 62 8.96 -0.76 7.28
CA ALA A 62 9.58 -1.98 7.76
C ALA A 62 8.82 -3.20 7.22
N THR A 63 9.54 -4.20 6.71
CA THR A 63 8.91 -5.38 6.07
C THR A 63 8.05 -6.23 7.02
N ASN A 64 8.21 -6.07 8.34
CA ASN A 64 7.37 -6.71 9.33
C ASN A 64 5.97 -6.07 9.46
N GLN A 65 5.72 -4.93 8.80
CA GLN A 65 4.38 -4.36 8.66
C GLN A 65 3.54 -5.10 7.60
N LEU A 66 4.17 -5.88 6.72
CA LEU A 66 3.45 -6.77 5.80
C LEU A 66 3.03 -8.03 6.55
N VAL A 67 1.74 -8.16 6.81
CA VAL A 67 1.16 -9.28 7.55
C VAL A 67 -0.05 -9.85 6.81
N GLN A 68 -0.25 -11.16 6.95
CA GLN A 68 -1.44 -11.88 6.43
C GLN A 68 -2.30 -12.47 7.55
N SER A 69 -2.05 -12.03 8.78
CA SER A 69 -2.83 -12.43 9.95
C SER A 69 -4.27 -11.94 9.82
N PRO A 70 -5.27 -12.71 10.28
CA PRO A 70 -6.67 -12.30 10.25
C PRO A 70 -6.98 -11.14 11.20
N THR A 71 -6.09 -10.87 12.16
CA THR A 71 -6.16 -9.75 13.08
C THR A 71 -4.82 -9.07 13.17
N VAL A 72 -4.84 -7.75 13.37
CA VAL A 72 -3.65 -6.91 13.55
C VAL A 72 -3.81 -6.07 14.81
N GLN A 73 -2.69 -5.72 15.43
CA GLN A 73 -2.67 -4.75 16.51
C GLN A 73 -2.46 -3.36 15.90
N VAL A 74 -3.29 -2.41 16.31
CA VAL A 74 -3.20 -1.01 15.89
C VAL A 74 -2.84 -0.13 17.08
N VAL A 75 -2.33 1.07 16.81
CA VAL A 75 -1.90 2.01 17.87
C VAL A 75 -3.10 2.52 18.68
N GLY A 76 -4.19 2.88 18.00
CA GLY A 76 -5.37 3.44 18.62
C GLY A 76 -6.64 3.23 17.79
N PRO A 77 -7.77 3.80 18.22
CA PRO A 77 -9.07 3.61 17.59
C PRO A 77 -9.23 4.36 16.25
N HIS A 78 -8.25 5.16 15.85
CA HIS A 78 -8.29 5.98 14.64
C HIS A 78 -7.60 5.31 13.44
N SER A 79 -7.29 4.01 13.55
CA SER A 79 -6.80 3.23 12.43
C SER A 79 -7.91 2.94 11.43
N SER A 80 -7.63 3.18 10.14
CA SER A 80 -8.47 2.82 9.01
C SER A 80 -7.65 2.13 7.94
N GLY A 81 -8.24 1.17 7.22
CA GLY A 81 -7.61 0.54 6.07
C GLY A 81 -7.88 1.30 4.77
N GLU A 82 -6.85 1.41 3.93
CA GLU A 82 -6.95 1.82 2.53
C GLU A 82 -6.75 0.59 1.64
N ALA A 83 -7.60 0.37 0.64
CA ALA A 83 -7.45 -0.78 -0.26
C ALA A 83 -6.47 -0.44 -1.38
N GLU A 84 -5.36 -1.17 -1.45
CA GLU A 84 -4.23 -0.85 -2.31
C GLU A 84 -3.84 -2.00 -3.24
N VAL A 85 -3.24 -1.64 -4.38
CA VAL A 85 -2.63 -2.62 -5.29
C VAL A 85 -1.23 -2.96 -4.77
N LEU A 86 -1.02 -4.23 -4.44
CA LEU A 86 0.29 -4.76 -4.09
C LEU A 86 0.97 -5.31 -5.34
N VAL A 87 2.11 -4.72 -5.70
CA VAL A 87 2.97 -5.22 -6.78
C VAL A 87 4.23 -5.82 -6.19
N PHE A 88 4.56 -7.05 -6.58
CA PHE A 88 5.73 -7.77 -6.05
C PHE A 88 6.29 -8.76 -7.06
N ASN A 89 7.57 -9.11 -6.91
CA ASN A 89 8.19 -10.14 -7.75
C ASN A 89 8.07 -11.53 -7.11
N HIS A 90 7.82 -12.54 -7.94
CA HIS A 90 8.01 -13.95 -7.60
C HIS A 90 8.87 -14.60 -8.69
N GLY A 91 10.14 -14.85 -8.39
CA GLY A 91 11.12 -15.17 -9.44
C GLY A 91 11.27 -14.02 -10.44
N ASP A 92 11.14 -14.31 -11.73
CA ASP A 92 11.18 -13.33 -12.82
C ASP A 92 9.80 -12.76 -13.18
N GLU A 93 8.75 -13.14 -12.44
CA GLU A 93 7.38 -12.71 -12.70
C GLU A 93 6.98 -11.53 -11.81
N LEU A 94 6.36 -10.51 -12.41
CA LEU A 94 5.70 -9.44 -11.69
C LEU A 94 4.27 -9.88 -11.35
N CYS A 95 3.97 -9.97 -10.06
CA CYS A 95 2.66 -10.33 -9.55
C CYS A 95 1.90 -9.09 -9.06
N VAL A 96 0.58 -9.18 -9.15
CA VAL A 96 -0.36 -8.18 -8.62
C VAL A 96 -1.28 -8.86 -7.62
N SER A 97 -1.46 -8.24 -6.47
CA SER A 97 -2.38 -8.64 -5.41
C SER A 97 -3.06 -7.40 -4.82
N LEU A 98 -3.91 -7.61 -3.83
CA LEU A 98 -4.47 -6.56 -2.99
C LEU A 98 -3.76 -6.56 -1.63
N ALA A 99 -3.61 -5.37 -1.06
CA ALA A 99 -3.21 -5.15 0.31
C ALA A 99 -4.13 -4.11 0.95
N SER A 100 -4.05 -3.98 2.27
CA SER A 100 -4.65 -2.83 2.94
C SER A 100 -3.60 -2.04 3.71
N ASP A 101 -3.32 -0.82 3.28
CA ASP A 101 -2.44 0.10 4.02
C ASP A 101 -3.23 0.66 5.20
N HIS A 102 -2.92 0.16 6.39
CA HIS A 102 -3.62 0.57 7.61
C HIS A 102 -2.90 1.77 8.22
N THR A 103 -3.61 2.88 8.27
CA THR A 103 -3.07 4.15 8.74
C THR A 103 -3.87 4.66 9.93
N ASP A 104 -3.17 5.08 10.98
CA ASP A 104 -3.79 5.83 12.07
C ASP A 104 -3.88 7.30 11.67
N ARG A 105 -5.11 7.78 11.43
CA ARG A 105 -5.35 9.13 10.89
C ARG A 105 -5.00 10.24 11.88
N ALA A 106 -5.06 9.95 13.17
CA ALA A 106 -4.70 10.93 14.19
C ALA A 106 -3.18 11.12 14.27
N LEU A 107 -2.39 10.08 13.95
CA LEU A 107 -0.94 10.16 13.87
C LEU A 107 -0.46 10.71 12.52
N GLU A 108 -1.13 10.36 11.42
CA GLU A 108 -0.79 10.84 10.07
C GLU A 108 -0.96 12.37 9.94
N ALA A 109 -1.92 12.95 10.65
CA ALA A 109 -2.21 14.39 10.60
C ALA A 109 -1.29 15.26 11.48
N GLN A 110 -0.25 14.68 12.13
CA GLN A 110 0.71 15.39 13.00
C GLN A 110 2.03 15.69 12.29
#